data_AF-A0A952NVS4-F1
#
_entry.id   AF-A0A952NVS4-F1
#
_cell.length_a   1.000
_cell.length_b   1.000
_cell.length_c   1.000
_cell.angle_alpha   90.00
_cell.angle_beta   90.00
_cell.angle_gamma   90.00
#
_symmetry.space_group_name_H-M   'P 1'
#
loop_
_entity.id
_entity.type
_entity.pdbx_description
1 polymer ?
#
loop_
_entity_poly.entity_id
_entity_poly.type
_entity_poly.pdbx_seq_one_letter_code
_entity_poly.pdbx_strand_id
1 'polypeptide(L)'
;MTPDVFIFWFLSLITLGAALGVILLSNPIYSALSLVMSMVGIAAIFVTLGAYFVAGVQLIVYAGAVMVLFVMVLMLFDLKQELRAFTRGAFTGAMKLVSVGAFAGLVVGAVALTMQSQAPRELPVLADSTRDLGQLLFTQYIFGFEALGVLLLVIAVGAVALARSKGGTHVRK
;
A
#
# COMPACT_ATOMS: atom_id res chain seq x y z
N MET A 1 -6.08 22.35 -20.32
CA MET A 1 -5.65 21.17 -19.54
C MET A 1 -5.59 20.01 -20.51
N THR A 2 -4.43 19.36 -20.65
CA THR A 2 -4.34 18.14 -21.47
C THR A 2 -5.24 17.06 -20.87
N PRO A 3 -5.86 16.19 -21.69
CA PRO A 3 -6.76 15.13 -21.21
C PRO A 3 -6.10 14.24 -20.15
N ASP A 4 -4.79 14.03 -20.25
CA ASP A 4 -3.99 13.23 -19.30
C ASP A 4 -3.98 13.83 -17.89
N VAL A 5 -3.90 15.15 -17.77
CA VAL A 5 -3.91 15.85 -16.48
C VAL A 5 -5.28 15.72 -15.82
N PHE A 6 -6.36 15.79 -16.60
CA PHE A 6 -7.71 15.58 -16.07
C PHE A 6 -7.89 14.16 -15.52
N ILE A 7 -7.44 13.14 -16.27
CA ILE A 7 -7.50 11.74 -15.85
C ILE A 7 -6.68 11.53 -14.57
N PHE A 8 -5.48 12.11 -14.49
CA PHE A 8 -4.64 12.02 -13.30
C PHE A 8 -5.33 12.59 -12.05
N TRP A 9 -5.88 13.80 -12.12
CA TRP A 9 -6.57 14.42 -10.98
C TRP A 9 -7.81 13.64 -10.57
N PHE A 10 -8.57 13.12 -11.54
CA PHE A 10 -9.74 12.28 -11.27
C PHE A 10 -9.37 10.98 -10.55
N LEU A 11 -8.36 10.25 -11.04
CA LEU A 11 -7.85 9.03 -10.42
C LEU A 11 -7.26 9.29 -9.02
N SER A 12 -6.54 10.40 -8.87
CA SER A 12 -5.98 10.82 -7.57
C SER A 12 -7.08 11.09 -6.55
N LEU A 13 -8.15 11.79 -6.94
CA LEU A 13 -9.29 12.07 -6.07
C LEU A 13 -9.98 10.77 -5.62
N ILE A 14 -10.19 9.83 -6.54
CA ILE A 14 -10.78 8.51 -6.22
C ILE A 14 -9.87 7.75 -5.26
N THR A 15 -8.56 7.74 -5.53
CA THR A 15 -7.57 7.03 -4.71
C THR A 15 -7.52 7.59 -3.29
N LEU A 16 -7.54 8.91 -3.13
CA LEU A 16 -7.60 9.59 -1.84
C LEU A 16 -8.92 9.32 -1.12
N GLY A 17 -10.05 9.37 -1.83
CA GLY A 17 -11.36 9.03 -1.27
C GLY A 17 -11.41 7.59 -0.76
N ALA A 18 -10.84 6.66 -1.52
CA ALA A 18 -10.71 5.26 -1.11
C ALA A 18 -9.75 5.10 0.09
N ALA A 19 -8.63 5.81 0.13
CA ALA A 19 -7.71 5.79 1.26
C ALA A 19 -8.35 6.35 2.55
N LEU A 20 -9.13 7.43 2.44
CA LEU A 20 -9.93 7.96 3.54
C LEU A 20 -10.97 6.94 4.00
N GLY A 21 -11.65 6.26 3.06
CA GLY A 21 -12.60 5.19 3.37
C GLY A 21 -12.02 4.11 4.29
N VAL A 22 -10.75 3.73 4.13
CA VAL A 22 -10.08 2.74 5.01
C VAL A 22 -10.14 3.13 6.48
N ILE A 23 -10.01 4.43 6.79
CA ILE A 23 -9.95 4.96 8.15
C ILE A 23 -11.35 5.32 8.67
N LEU A 24 -12.22 5.82 7.80
CA LEU A 24 -13.56 6.29 8.19
C LEU A 24 -14.58 5.16 8.34
N LEU A 25 -14.41 4.05 7.62
CA LEU A 25 -15.36 2.93 7.66
C LEU A 25 -15.14 2.10 8.93
N SER A 26 -16.20 1.94 9.73
CA SER A 26 -16.15 1.16 10.98
C SER A 26 -16.22 -0.36 10.75
N ASN A 27 -16.66 -0.80 9.57
CA ASN A 27 -16.77 -2.21 9.25
C ASN A 27 -15.50 -2.68 8.53
N PRO A 28 -14.74 -3.64 9.10
CA PRO A 28 -13.45 -4.09 8.57
C PRO A 28 -13.49 -4.55 7.11
N ILE A 29 -14.60 -5.16 6.68
CA ILE A 29 -14.76 -5.64 5.30
C ILE A 29 -14.80 -4.46 4.33
N TYR A 30 -15.57 -3.42 4.66
CA TYR A 30 -15.67 -2.22 3.82
C TYR A 30 -14.36 -1.42 3.84
N SER A 31 -13.67 -1.35 4.99
CA SER A 31 -12.35 -0.72 5.08
C SER A 31 -11.32 -1.44 4.20
N ALA A 32 -11.33 -2.78 4.20
CA ALA A 32 -10.42 -3.55 3.37
C ALA A 32 -10.76 -3.47 1.87
N LEU A 33 -12.03 -3.46 1.49
CA LEU A 33 -12.45 -3.20 0.10
C LEU A 33 -12.02 -1.79 -0.36
N SER A 34 -12.14 -0.79 0.52
CA SER A 34 -11.66 0.57 0.26
C SER A 34 -10.14 0.62 0.05
N LEU A 35 -9.40 -0.23 0.77
CA LEU A 35 -7.95 -0.37 0.59
C LEU A 35 -7.60 -1.03 -0.75
N VAL A 36 -8.34 -2.06 -1.17
CA VAL A 36 -8.17 -2.63 -2.52
C VAL A 36 -8.41 -1.58 -3.59
N MET A 37 -9.46 -0.77 -3.43
CA MET A 37 -9.79 0.30 -4.36
C MET A 37 -8.67 1.35 -4.46
N SER A 38 -8.02 1.71 -3.34
CA SER A 38 -6.89 2.64 -3.36
C SER A 38 -5.64 2.02 -4.02
N MET A 39 -5.35 0.73 -3.81
CA MET A 39 -4.25 0.04 -4.49
C MET A 39 -4.45 -0.04 -6.01
N VAL A 40 -5.68 -0.29 -6.47
CA VAL A 40 -6.04 -0.27 -7.90
C VAL A 40 -5.96 1.16 -8.46
N GLY A 41 -6.39 2.17 -7.70
CA GLY A 41 -6.25 3.57 -8.07
C GLY A 41 -4.78 3.99 -8.27
N ILE A 42 -3.89 3.57 -7.36
CA ILE A 42 -2.44 3.78 -7.51
C ILE A 42 -1.90 3.08 -8.77
N ALA A 43 -2.31 1.84 -9.05
CA ALA A 43 -1.90 1.15 -10.26
C ALA A 43 -2.34 1.90 -11.52
N ALA A 44 -3.56 2.45 -11.54
CA ALA A 44 -4.05 3.26 -12.64
C ALA A 44 -3.26 4.58 -12.81
N ILE A 45 -2.82 5.21 -11.70
CA ILE A 45 -1.93 6.37 -11.74
C ILE A 45 -0.56 5.98 -12.33
N PHE A 46 0.01 4.82 -11.99
CA PHE A 46 1.26 4.38 -12.63
C PHE A 46 1.13 4.17 -14.13
N VAL A 47 -0.03 3.74 -14.62
CA VAL A 47 -0.31 3.65 -16.06
C VAL A 47 -0.29 5.03 -16.73
N THR A 48 -0.87 6.06 -16.10
CA THR A 48 -0.85 7.42 -16.67
C THR A 48 0.53 8.06 -16.66
N LEU A 49 1.43 7.61 -15.76
CA LEU A 49 2.84 8.00 -15.74
C LEU A 49 3.72 7.19 -16.72
N GLY A 50 3.17 6.23 -17.47
CA GLY A 50 3.93 5.36 -18.37
C GLY A 50 4.71 4.25 -17.67
N ALA A 51 4.49 4.01 -16.38
CA ALA A 51 5.17 3.00 -15.57
C ALA A 51 4.43 1.65 -15.59
N TYR A 52 4.26 1.06 -16.78
CA TYR A 52 3.43 -0.14 -16.99
C TYR A 52 3.88 -1.37 -16.20
N PHE A 53 5.20 -1.60 -16.09
CA PHE A 53 5.74 -2.73 -15.32
C PHE A 53 5.37 -2.62 -13.85
N VAL A 54 5.60 -1.45 -13.24
CA VAL A 54 5.30 -1.20 -11.83
C VAL A 54 3.80 -1.24 -11.57
N ALA A 55 2.98 -0.72 -12.50
CA ALA A 55 1.53 -0.84 -12.44
C ALA A 55 1.05 -2.30 -12.45
N GLY A 56 1.64 -3.14 -13.30
CA GLY A 56 1.34 -4.57 -13.36
C GLY A 56 1.71 -5.30 -12.06
N VAL A 57 2.90 -5.04 -11.53
CA VAL A 57 3.35 -5.61 -10.24
C VAL A 57 2.45 -5.15 -9.09
N GLN A 58 2.03 -3.88 -9.08
CA GLN A 58 1.08 -3.34 -8.10
C GLN A 58 -0.25 -4.10 -8.10
N LEU A 59 -0.77 -4.42 -9.29
CA LEU A 59 -2.04 -5.12 -9.44
C LEU A 59 -1.92 -6.60 -9.05
N ILE A 60 -0.85 -7.29 -9.47
CA ILE A 60 -0.66 -8.72 -9.20
C ILE A 60 -0.28 -8.98 -7.74
N VAL A 61 0.70 -8.25 -7.21
CA VAL A 61 1.28 -8.53 -5.88
C VAL A 61 0.45 -7.87 -4.79
N TYR A 62 0.28 -6.54 -4.86
CA TYR A 62 -0.40 -5.81 -3.79
C TYR A 62 -1.90 -6.03 -3.84
N ALA A 63 -2.57 -5.61 -4.92
CA ALA A 63 -4.02 -5.73 -5.02
C ALA A 63 -4.50 -7.19 -5.13
N GLY A 64 -3.73 -8.04 -5.82
CA GLY A 64 -4.05 -9.45 -6.01
C GLY A 64 -3.71 -10.32 -4.80
N ALA A 65 -2.43 -10.59 -4.55
CA ALA A 65 -2.03 -11.57 -3.55
C ALA A 65 -2.15 -11.05 -2.11
N VAL A 66 -1.52 -9.90 -1.81
CA VAL A 66 -1.40 -9.41 -0.42
C VAL A 66 -2.76 -8.96 0.12
N MET A 67 -3.52 -8.19 -0.65
CA MET A 67 -4.83 -7.71 -0.19
C MET A 67 -5.86 -8.82 -0.04
N VAL A 68 -5.89 -9.83 -0.92
CA VAL A 68 -6.82 -10.96 -0.77
C VAL A 68 -6.48 -11.78 0.47
N LEU A 69 -5.19 -12.05 0.72
CA LEU A 69 -4.74 -12.69 1.96
C LEU A 69 -5.15 -11.87 3.19
N PHE A 70 -4.94 -10.55 3.14
CA PHE A 70 -5.32 -9.66 4.21
C PHE A 70 -6.83 -9.73 4.47
N VAL A 71 -7.67 -9.50 3.44
CA VAL A 71 -9.14 -9.57 3.52
C VAL A 71 -9.63 -10.90 4.09
N MET A 72 -9.02 -12.01 3.70
CA MET A 72 -9.35 -13.32 4.23
C MET A 72 -9.06 -13.42 5.75
N VAL A 73 -7.91 -12.91 6.19
CA VAL A 73 -7.49 -12.95 7.60
C VAL A 73 -8.36 -12.05 8.47
N LEU A 74 -8.62 -10.81 8.05
CA LEU A 74 -9.46 -9.87 8.81
C LEU A 74 -10.94 -10.27 8.84
N MET A 75 -11.42 -11.06 7.89
CA MET A 75 -12.77 -11.64 7.97
C MET A 75 -12.84 -12.77 9.02
N LEU A 76 -11.75 -13.51 9.23
CA LEU A 76 -11.68 -14.58 10.22
C LEU A 76 -11.49 -14.03 11.65
N PHE A 77 -10.91 -12.84 11.80
CA PHE A 77 -10.74 -12.17 13.08
C PHE A 77 -12.02 -11.42 13.49
N ASP A 78 -12.54 -11.69 14.71
CA ASP A 78 -13.66 -10.93 15.26
C ASP A 78 -13.17 -9.61 15.90
N LEU A 79 -12.96 -8.60 15.06
CA LEU A 79 -12.53 -7.25 15.48
C LEU A 79 -13.61 -6.46 16.24
N LYS A 80 -14.85 -6.98 16.37
CA LYS A 80 -15.96 -6.24 17.01
C LYS A 80 -15.77 -6.08 18.52
N GLN A 81 -15.00 -6.96 19.16
CA GLN A 81 -14.81 -6.95 20.62
C GLN A 81 -13.80 -5.88 21.07
N GLU A 82 -12.77 -5.58 20.27
CA GLU A 82 -11.74 -4.58 20.62
C GLU A 82 -12.19 -3.12 20.42
N LEU A 83 -13.09 -2.86 19.46
CA LEU A 83 -13.55 -1.49 19.17
C LEU A 83 -14.26 -0.82 20.37
N ARG A 84 -14.92 -1.63 21.23
CA ARG A 84 -15.55 -1.14 22.48
C ARG A 84 -14.56 -0.81 23.59
N ALA A 85 -13.36 -1.39 23.58
CA ALA A 85 -12.32 -1.11 24.58
C ALA A 85 -11.61 0.22 24.31
N PHE A 86 -11.48 0.61 23.04
CA PHE A 86 -10.75 1.82 22.62
C PHE A 86 -11.55 3.13 22.80
N THR A 87 -12.87 3.06 22.99
CA THR A 87 -13.75 4.26 23.00
C THR A 87 -13.73 5.05 24.31
N ARG A 88 -13.06 4.57 25.37
CA ARG A 88 -13.15 5.17 26.72
C ARG A 88 -12.09 6.24 27.05
N GLY A 89 -11.20 6.56 26.11
CA GLY A 89 -10.18 7.59 26.28
C GLY A 89 -10.59 8.94 25.67
N ALA A 90 -11.30 9.78 26.44
CA ALA A 90 -11.63 11.17 26.06
C ALA A 90 -10.39 12.09 25.89
N PHE A 91 -9.19 11.60 26.20
CA PHE A 91 -7.91 12.28 26.01
C PHE A 91 -7.44 12.33 24.54
N THR A 92 -8.19 11.70 23.62
CA THR A 92 -7.82 11.56 22.21
C THR A 92 -8.20 12.74 21.31
N GLY A 93 -9.01 13.70 21.77
CA GLY A 93 -9.46 14.82 20.93
C GLY A 93 -8.33 15.77 20.51
N ALA A 94 -7.54 16.24 21.47
CA ALA A 94 -6.40 17.12 21.21
C ALA A 94 -5.30 16.40 20.43
N MET A 95 -5.04 15.13 20.73
CA MET A 95 -4.03 14.32 20.04
C MET A 95 -4.43 13.98 18.59
N LYS A 96 -5.72 13.80 18.32
CA LYS A 96 -6.27 13.71 16.95
C LYS A 96 -6.10 15.02 16.19
N LEU A 97 -6.39 16.16 16.82
CA LEU A 97 -6.22 17.48 16.19
C LEU A 97 -4.75 17.80 15.88
N VAL A 98 -3.85 17.48 16.81
CA VAL A 98 -2.41 17.64 16.61
C VAL A 98 -1.87 16.68 15.55
N SER A 99 -2.31 15.43 15.52
CA SER A 99 -1.88 14.48 14.48
C SER A 99 -2.40 14.84 13.09
N VAL A 100 -3.65 15.27 12.98
CA VAL A 100 -4.21 15.79 11.71
C VAL A 100 -3.50 17.08 11.29
N GLY A 101 -3.25 18.00 12.23
CA GLY A 101 -2.53 19.25 11.97
C GLY A 101 -1.07 19.01 11.56
N ALA A 102 -0.38 18.08 12.21
CA ALA A 102 0.98 17.69 11.86
C ALA A 102 1.04 17.00 10.49
N PHE A 103 0.08 16.12 10.19
CA PHE A 103 -0.02 15.46 8.89
C PHE A 103 -0.32 16.47 7.78
N ALA A 104 -1.28 17.38 8.00
CA ALA A 104 -1.59 18.46 7.06
C ALA A 104 -0.38 19.39 6.85
N GLY A 105 0.32 19.77 7.93
CA GLY A 105 1.55 20.56 7.86
C GLY A 105 2.67 19.86 7.09
N LEU A 106 2.84 18.55 7.27
CA LEU A 106 3.82 17.75 6.55
C LEU A 106 3.48 17.64 5.06
N VAL A 107 2.20 17.45 4.71
CA VAL A 107 1.74 17.43 3.31
C VAL A 107 1.98 18.80 2.66
N VAL A 108 1.58 19.89 3.32
CA VAL A 108 1.80 21.26 2.81
C VAL A 108 3.30 21.55 2.66
N GLY A 109 4.11 21.16 3.64
CA GLY A 109 5.57 21.31 3.58
C GLY A 109 6.19 20.53 2.43
N ALA A 110 5.79 19.28 2.21
CA ALA A 110 6.26 18.47 1.10
C ALA A 110 5.85 19.05 -0.27
N VAL A 111 4.63 19.59 -0.38
CA VAL A 111 4.18 20.26 -1.60
C VAL A 111 4.95 21.57 -1.84
N ALA A 112 5.16 22.38 -0.80
CA ALA A 112 5.92 23.63 -0.92
C ALA A 112 7.37 23.39 -1.34
N LEU A 113 8.02 22.37 -0.77
CA LEU A 113 9.39 21.98 -1.12
C LEU A 113 9.49 21.44 -2.55
N THR A 114 8.50 20.67 -3.02
CA THR A 114 8.50 20.14 -4.38
C THR A 114 8.23 21.22 -5.43
N MET A 115 7.33 22.17 -5.15
CA MET A 115 7.03 23.33 -6.01
C MET A 115 8.22 24.26 -6.22
N GLN A 116 9.13 24.35 -5.24
CA GLN A 116 10.32 25.19 -5.33
C GLN A 116 11.48 24.53 -6.11
N SER A 117 11.34 23.23 -6.43
CA SER A 117 12.45 22.38 -6.93
C SER A 117 12.34 21.95 -8.39
N GLN A 118 11.28 22.30 -9.12
CA GLN A 118 11.04 21.72 -10.45
C GLN A 118 10.97 22.77 -11.57
N ALA A 119 12.04 22.85 -12.36
CA ALA A 119 11.90 23.16 -13.78
C ALA A 119 11.20 21.97 -14.47
N PRO A 120 10.26 22.17 -15.40
CA PRO A 120 9.62 21.07 -16.13
C PRO A 120 10.70 20.26 -16.85
N ARG A 121 11.05 19.10 -16.29
CA ARG A 121 11.93 18.16 -16.96
C ARG A 121 11.02 17.22 -17.73
N GLU A 122 10.96 17.39 -19.04
CA GLU A 122 10.39 16.39 -19.92
C GLU A 122 11.24 15.12 -19.77
N LEU A 123 10.77 14.22 -18.91
CA LEU A 123 11.32 12.88 -18.81
C LEU A 123 10.88 12.16 -20.08
N PRO A 124 11.81 11.65 -20.91
CA PRO A 124 11.45 10.83 -22.05
C PRO A 124 10.60 9.68 -21.56
N VAL A 125 9.43 9.47 -22.18
CA VAL A 125 8.62 8.28 -21.94
C VAL A 125 9.47 7.09 -22.39
N LEU A 126 10.13 6.44 -21.43
CA LEU A 126 11.01 5.29 -21.66
C LEU A 126 10.16 4.14 -22.18
N ALA A 127 10.16 3.96 -23.50
CA ALA A 127 9.40 2.92 -24.19
C ALA A 127 9.83 1.49 -23.81
N ASP A 128 10.99 1.30 -23.16
CA ASP A 128 11.50 -0.01 -22.75
C ASP A 128 11.89 -0.07 -21.25
N SER A 129 11.07 0.53 -20.39
CA SER A 129 11.30 0.59 -18.93
C SER A 129 11.49 -0.80 -18.27
N THR A 130 10.89 -1.86 -18.81
CA THR A 130 11.00 -3.22 -18.26
C THR A 130 12.40 -3.82 -18.49
N ARG A 131 12.95 -3.67 -19.69
CA ARG A 131 14.27 -4.20 -20.04
C ARG A 131 15.36 -3.49 -19.25
N ASP A 132 15.26 -2.17 -19.14
CA ASP A 132 16.22 -1.36 -18.38
C ASP A 132 16.21 -1.73 -16.89
N LEU A 133 15.02 -1.94 -16.30
CA LEU A 133 14.89 -2.43 -14.92
C LEU A 133 15.55 -3.80 -14.75
N GLY A 134 15.32 -4.73 -15.68
CA GLY A 134 15.96 -6.05 -15.67
C GLY A 134 17.48 -5.95 -15.73
N GLN A 135 18.01 -5.14 -16.65
CA GLN A 135 19.45 -4.94 -16.76
C GLN A 135 20.04 -4.35 -15.48
N LEU A 136 19.38 -3.36 -14.87
CA LEU A 136 19.85 -2.74 -13.63
C LEU A 136 19.86 -3.73 -12.46
N LEU A 137 18.84 -4.59 -12.36
CA LEU A 137 18.74 -5.63 -11.34
C LEU A 137 19.87 -6.65 -11.45
N PHE A 138 20.21 -7.09 -12.66
CA PHE A 138 21.23 -8.13 -12.87
C PHE A 138 22.66 -7.60 -13.00
N THR A 139 22.85 -6.29 -13.20
CA THR A 139 24.19 -5.70 -13.31
C THR A 139 24.59 -4.96 -12.04
N GLN A 140 23.84 -3.92 -11.65
CA GLN A 140 24.20 -3.04 -10.55
C GLN A 140 23.66 -3.56 -9.20
N TYR A 141 22.46 -4.15 -9.19
CA TYR A 141 21.77 -4.59 -7.97
C TYR A 141 21.78 -6.11 -7.76
N ILE A 142 22.76 -6.82 -8.31
CA ILE A 142 22.82 -8.29 -8.27
C ILE A 142 22.78 -8.84 -6.84
N PHE A 143 23.49 -8.21 -5.91
CA PHE A 143 23.47 -8.60 -4.49
C PHE A 143 22.10 -8.40 -3.85
N GLY A 144 21.39 -7.33 -4.20
CA GLY A 144 20.03 -7.07 -3.72
C GLY A 144 19.04 -8.09 -4.28
N PHE A 145 19.17 -8.45 -5.55
CA PHE A 145 18.36 -9.49 -6.18
C PHE A 145 18.55 -10.86 -5.52
N GLU A 146 19.80 -11.26 -5.25
CA GLU A 146 20.10 -12.52 -4.57
C GLU A 146 19.58 -12.53 -3.13
N ALA A 147 19.76 -11.43 -2.40
CA ALA A 147 19.23 -11.28 -1.04
C ALA A 147 17.68 -11.40 -1.00
N LEU A 148 16.98 -10.84 -1.98
CA LEU A 148 15.52 -11.00 -2.12
C LEU A 148 15.14 -12.46 -2.42
N GLY A 149 15.93 -13.18 -3.22
CA GLY A 149 15.72 -14.62 -3.46
C GLY A 149 15.83 -15.45 -2.18
N VAL A 150 16.87 -15.21 -1.36
CA VAL A 150 17.02 -15.85 -0.05
C VAL A 150 15.89 -15.43 0.90
N LEU A 151 15.48 -14.16 0.89
CA LEU A 151 14.36 -13.68 1.70
C LEU A 151 13.06 -14.40 1.36
N LEU A 152 12.75 -14.59 0.07
CA LEU A 152 11.56 -15.33 -0.37
C LEU A 152 11.62 -16.80 0.06
N LEU A 153 12.79 -17.44 -0.01
CA LEU A 153 12.99 -18.80 0.49
C LEU A 153 12.70 -18.88 1.99
N VAL A 154 13.25 -17.95 2.78
CA VAL A 154 13.05 -17.88 4.23
C VAL A 154 11.57 -17.63 4.57
N ILE A 155 10.89 -16.74 3.84
CA ILE A 155 9.45 -16.50 4.02
C ILE A 155 8.64 -17.76 3.73
N ALA A 156 8.92 -18.48 2.64
CA ALA A 156 8.20 -19.70 2.28
C ALA A 156 8.38 -20.80 3.33
N VAL A 157 9.63 -21.07 3.73
CA VAL A 157 9.93 -22.06 4.78
C VAL A 157 9.34 -21.64 6.12
N GLY A 158 9.47 -20.37 6.50
CA GLY A 158 8.93 -19.82 7.75
C GLY A 158 7.41 -19.89 7.82
N ALA A 159 6.71 -19.53 6.75
CA ALA A 159 5.25 -19.62 6.67
C ALA A 159 4.76 -21.06 6.80
N VAL A 160 5.40 -22.02 6.10
CA VAL A 160 5.04 -23.45 6.19
C VAL A 160 5.38 -24.03 7.56
N ALA A 161 6.53 -23.69 8.13
CA ALA A 161 6.92 -24.15 9.47
C ALA A 161 5.94 -23.65 10.54
N LEU A 162 5.53 -22.38 10.47
CA LEU A 162 4.56 -21.79 11.38
C LEU A 162 3.17 -22.40 11.20
N ALA A 163 2.71 -22.57 9.96
CA ALA A 163 1.42 -23.21 9.67
C ALA A 163 1.34 -24.67 10.14
N ARG A 164 2.48 -25.39 10.17
CA ARG A 164 2.56 -26.78 10.67
C ARG A 164 2.80 -26.86 12.18
N SER A 165 3.21 -25.79 12.84
CA SER A 165 3.44 -25.74 14.28
C SER A 165 2.09 -25.90 15.02
N LYS A 166 1.77 -27.15 15.39
CA LYS A 166 0.53 -27.52 16.10
C LYS A 166 0.35 -26.72 17.40
N GLY A 167 -0.84 -26.15 17.55
CA GLY A 167 -1.44 -25.86 18.84
C GLY A 167 -1.54 -27.15 19.65
N GLY A 168 -0.72 -27.26 20.69
CA GLY A 168 -0.65 -28.41 21.57
C GLY A 168 -1.86 -28.45 22.51
N THR A 169 -2.90 -29.17 22.12
CA THR A 169 -3.88 -29.73 23.07
C THR A 169 -3.20 -30.82 23.89
N HIS A 170 -2.47 -30.42 24.93
CA HIS A 170 -2.31 -31.26 26.11
C HIS A 170 -3.53 -31.04 27.02
N VAL A 171 -4.67 -31.61 26.62
CA VAL A 171 -5.69 -32.02 27.60
C VAL A 171 -5.09 -33.21 28.33
N ARG A 172 -4.43 -32.94 29.46
CA ARG A 172 -4.01 -33.99 30.39
C ARG A 172 -5.17 -34.20 31.38
N LYS A 173 -5.70 -35.41 31.34
CA LYS A 173 -6.61 -35.97 32.34
C LYS A 173 -6.01 -35.86 33.74
#